data_AF-R7RVS6-F1
#
_entry.id   AF-R7RVS6-F1
#
_cell.length_a   1.000
_cell.length_b   1.000
_cell.length_c   1.000
_cell.angle_alpha   90.00
_cell.angle_beta   90.00
_cell.angle_gamma   90.00
#
_symmetry.space_group_name_H-M   'P 1'
#
loop_
_entity.id
_entity.type
_entity.pdbx_description
1 polymer ?
#
loop_
_entity_poly.entity_id
_entity_poly.type
_entity_poly.pdbx_seq_one_letter_code
_entity_poly.pdbx_strand_id
1 'polypeptide(L)'
;MPTIYPFTFTARNFSTSEQTAGLLRPELEKGTITPHDFQAAVDFYPGGHRTYFFKGLAAGGAGFVAYDVLRPVRAKPRNILASIATLAGGGLLGLYFSFRAHLQFVNSLHDRAGFWRALENVNTLVGGPHIRPLGLPTGAERESTQEVGKEDIRWLDFFRISNDPMRSGKIFAARGDHNTVPAPDPSSTET
;
A
#
# COMPACT_ATOMS: atom_id res chain seq x y z
N MET A 1 -3.62 -19.92 0.73
CA MET A 1 -4.66 -19.15 0.00
C MET A 1 -4.60 -17.71 0.46
N PRO A 2 -4.27 -16.73 -0.40
CA PRO A 2 -4.38 -15.32 -0.04
C PRO A 2 -5.86 -14.98 0.22
N THR A 3 -6.19 -14.62 1.46
CA THR A 3 -7.51 -14.11 1.81
C THR A 3 -7.71 -12.74 1.20
N ILE A 4 -8.51 -12.67 0.13
CA ILE A 4 -8.91 -11.40 -0.46
C ILE A 4 -9.88 -10.73 0.50
N TYR A 5 -9.38 -9.73 1.22
CA TYR A 5 -10.19 -8.92 2.11
C TYR A 5 -11.32 -8.24 1.31
N PRO A 6 -12.60 -8.34 1.73
CA PRO A 6 -13.72 -7.78 1.00
C PRO A 6 -13.81 -6.27 1.23
N PHE A 7 -12.94 -5.52 0.56
CA PHE A 7 -12.84 -4.07 0.70
C PHE A 7 -14.17 -3.35 0.41
N THR A 8 -14.92 -3.82 -0.58
CA THR A 8 -16.22 -3.23 -0.96
C THR A 8 -17.29 -3.41 0.13
N PHE A 9 -17.36 -4.58 0.75
CA PHE A 9 -18.27 -4.86 1.87
C PHE A 9 -17.94 -3.96 3.06
N THR A 10 -16.67 -3.90 3.44
CA THR A 10 -16.26 -3.13 4.62
C THR A 10 -16.39 -1.62 4.42
N ALA A 11 -16.05 -1.12 3.23
CA ALA A 11 -16.21 0.29 2.88
C ALA A 11 -17.68 0.74 2.95
N ARG A 12 -18.62 -0.10 2.51
CA ARG A 12 -20.06 0.22 2.48
C ARG A 12 -20.72 0.13 3.86
N ASN A 13 -20.39 -0.89 4.64
CA ASN A 13 -21.12 -1.19 5.88
C ASN A 13 -20.47 -0.61 7.15
N PHE A 14 -19.20 -0.21 7.11
CA PHE A 14 -18.49 0.32 8.28
C PHE A 14 -18.17 1.80 8.09
N SER A 15 -19.14 2.59 7.63
CA SER A 15 -18.87 3.96 7.19
C SER A 15 -18.61 4.94 8.34
N THR A 16 -19.25 4.71 9.49
CA THR A 16 -19.09 5.52 10.71
C THR A 16 -18.66 4.65 11.89
N SER A 17 -18.13 5.27 12.95
CA SER A 17 -17.79 4.59 14.21
C SER A 17 -19.05 3.96 14.84
N GLU A 18 -20.16 4.67 14.82
CA GLU A 18 -21.45 4.21 15.37
C GLU A 18 -22.00 3.00 14.60
N GLN A 19 -21.94 3.03 13.27
CA GLN A 19 -22.37 1.89 12.43
C GLN A 19 -21.47 0.67 12.68
N THR A 20 -20.16 0.90 12.74
CA THR A 20 -19.17 -0.14 13.06
C THR A 20 -19.43 -0.75 14.42
N ALA A 21 -19.62 0.09 15.45
CA ALA A 21 -19.92 -0.34 16.80
C ALA A 21 -21.24 -1.13 16.83
N GLY A 22 -22.30 -0.63 16.20
CA GLY A 22 -23.61 -1.29 16.15
C GLY A 22 -23.56 -2.66 15.50
N LEU A 23 -22.78 -2.82 14.42
CA LEU A 23 -22.63 -4.11 13.73
C LEU A 23 -21.77 -5.11 14.52
N LEU A 24 -20.70 -4.66 15.17
CA LEU A 24 -19.77 -5.55 15.89
C LEU A 24 -20.21 -5.87 17.33
N ARG A 25 -21.08 -5.06 17.94
CA ARG A 25 -21.49 -5.21 19.34
C ARG A 25 -22.15 -6.55 19.66
N PRO A 26 -23.02 -7.12 18.80
CA PRO A 26 -23.52 -8.48 19.02
C PRO A 26 -22.42 -9.54 19.07
N GLU A 27 -21.34 -9.36 18.31
CA GLU A 27 -20.20 -10.30 18.30
C GLU A 27 -19.28 -10.12 19.51
N LEU A 28 -19.22 -8.91 20.06
CA LEU A 28 -18.56 -8.65 21.34
C LEU A 28 -19.33 -9.31 22.50
N GLU A 29 -20.66 -9.17 22.53
CA GLU A 29 -21.53 -9.77 23.56
C GLU A 29 -21.49 -11.31 23.53
N LYS A 30 -21.35 -11.91 22.34
CA LYS A 30 -21.14 -13.36 22.18
C LYS A 30 -19.74 -13.83 22.58
N GLY A 31 -18.78 -12.92 22.79
CA GLY A 31 -17.38 -13.24 23.02
C GLY A 31 -16.65 -13.75 21.78
N THR A 32 -17.18 -13.53 20.56
CA THR A 32 -16.49 -13.88 19.31
C THR A 32 -15.27 -12.98 19.09
N ILE A 33 -15.33 -11.73 19.53
CA ILE A 33 -14.24 -10.76 19.46
C ILE A 33 -13.88 -10.23 20.84
N THR A 34 -12.61 -9.87 21.01
CA THR A 34 -12.14 -9.26 22.25
C THR A 34 -12.57 -7.78 22.33
N PRO A 35 -12.74 -7.20 23.53
CA PRO A 35 -13.02 -5.77 23.70
C PRO A 35 -11.95 -4.87 23.04
N HIS A 36 -10.70 -5.32 23.06
CA HIS A 36 -9.58 -4.64 22.41
C HIS A 36 -9.78 -4.55 20.88
N ASP A 37 -10.11 -5.68 20.25
CA ASP A 37 -10.28 -5.77 18.80
C ASP A 37 -11.53 -5.02 18.32
N PHE A 38 -12.59 -5.02 19.15
CA PHE A 38 -13.76 -4.18 18.94
C PHE A 38 -13.39 -2.70 18.89
N GLN A 39 -12.65 -2.20 19.89
CA GLN A 39 -12.25 -0.80 19.95
C GLN A 39 -11.34 -0.42 18.77
N ALA A 40 -10.33 -1.26 18.48
CA ALA A 40 -9.44 -1.06 17.34
C ALA A 40 -10.21 -0.95 16.02
N ALA A 41 -11.26 -1.77 15.83
CA ALA A 41 -12.09 -1.73 14.64
C ALA A 41 -12.93 -0.44 14.56
N VAL A 42 -13.56 -0.04 15.67
CA VAL A 42 -14.36 1.21 15.76
C VAL A 42 -13.52 2.44 15.43
N ASP A 43 -12.25 2.46 15.85
CA ASP A 43 -11.32 3.56 15.56
C ASP A 43 -10.77 3.48 14.12
N PHE A 44 -10.52 2.27 13.61
CA PHE A 44 -9.91 2.08 12.30
C PHE A 44 -10.87 2.37 11.14
N TYR A 45 -12.06 1.75 11.12
CA TYR A 45 -12.96 1.74 9.95
C TYR A 45 -13.46 3.11 9.47
N PRO A 46 -13.91 4.03 10.34
CA PRO A 46 -14.25 5.39 9.93
C PRO A 46 -13.02 6.24 9.62
N GLY A 47 -11.81 5.69 9.79
CA GLY A 47 -10.55 6.41 9.68
C GLY A 47 -10.26 6.97 8.29
N GLY A 48 -9.41 8.00 8.27
CA GLY A 48 -9.05 8.75 7.06
C GLY A 48 -8.30 7.96 5.98
N HIS A 49 -8.00 6.67 6.21
CA HIS A 49 -7.29 5.81 5.26
C HIS A 49 -8.08 5.57 3.96
N ARG A 50 -9.41 5.74 4.00
CA ARG A 50 -10.30 5.75 2.83
C ARG A 50 -9.98 6.87 1.84
N THR A 51 -9.47 7.99 2.36
CA THR A 51 -9.13 9.16 1.54
C THR A 51 -7.73 9.11 0.95
N TYR A 52 -6.88 8.15 1.32
CA TYR A 52 -5.49 8.12 0.85
C TYR A 52 -5.38 7.98 -0.65
N PHE A 53 -6.28 7.23 -1.30
CA PHE A 53 -6.32 7.17 -2.76
C PHE A 53 -6.57 8.54 -3.39
N PHE A 54 -7.62 9.25 -2.95
CA PHE A 54 -7.95 10.58 -3.48
C PHE A 54 -6.88 11.62 -3.13
N LYS A 55 -6.29 11.55 -1.93
CA LYS A 55 -5.16 12.39 -1.53
C LYS A 55 -3.93 12.12 -2.39
N GLY A 56 -3.67 10.86 -2.72
CA GLY A 56 -2.60 10.45 -3.64
C GLY A 56 -2.83 10.99 -5.05
N LEU A 57 -4.05 10.85 -5.58
CA LEU A 57 -4.42 11.44 -6.88
C LEU A 57 -4.30 12.97 -6.89
N ALA A 58 -4.78 13.64 -5.84
CA ALA A 58 -4.68 15.09 -5.70
C ALA A 58 -3.21 15.55 -5.63
N ALA A 59 -2.37 14.84 -4.87
CA ALA A 59 -0.93 15.09 -4.81
C ALA A 59 -0.25 14.88 -6.18
N GLY A 60 -0.62 13.82 -6.90
CA GLY A 60 -0.14 13.59 -8.27
C GLY A 60 -0.55 14.70 -9.24
N GLY A 61 -1.81 15.13 -9.19
CA GLY A 61 -2.31 16.24 -9.99
C GLY A 61 -1.60 17.56 -9.68
N ALA A 62 -1.43 17.88 -8.39
CA ALA A 62 -0.68 19.07 -7.95
C ALA A 62 0.79 19.02 -8.40
N GLY A 63 1.43 17.84 -8.32
CA GLY A 63 2.79 17.62 -8.83
C GLY A 63 2.89 17.86 -10.34
N PHE A 64 1.89 17.44 -11.12
CA PHE A 64 1.84 17.71 -12.56
C PHE A 64 1.68 19.21 -12.86
N VAL A 65 0.75 19.90 -12.19
CA VAL A 65 0.58 21.35 -12.34
C VAL A 65 1.86 22.11 -11.99
N ALA A 66 2.51 21.73 -10.89
CA ALA A 66 3.79 22.31 -10.50
C ALA A 66 4.88 22.06 -11.55
N TYR A 67 4.95 20.85 -12.11
CA TYR A 67 5.89 20.51 -13.18
C TYR A 67 5.66 21.35 -14.45
N ASP A 68 4.40 21.55 -14.84
CA ASP A 68 4.04 22.31 -16.04
C ASP A 68 4.35 23.82 -15.88
N VAL A 69 4.05 24.40 -14.71
CA VAL A 69 4.38 25.80 -14.37
C VAL A 69 5.90 26.03 -14.35
N LEU A 70 6.66 25.09 -13.79
CA LEU A 70 8.13 25.21 -13.70
C LEU A 70 8.84 24.94 -15.02
N ARG A 71 8.18 24.22 -15.95
CA ARG A 71 8.72 23.91 -17.28
C ARG A 71 7.65 24.13 -18.33
N PRO A 72 7.37 25.39 -18.71
CA PRO A 72 6.42 25.73 -19.76
C PRO A 72 6.99 25.31 -21.13
N VAL A 73 6.95 24.01 -21.43
CA VAL A 73 7.39 23.47 -22.71
C VAL A 73 6.21 23.53 -23.66
N ARG A 74 6.34 24.26 -24.77
CA ARG A 74 5.38 24.31 -25.89
C ARG A 74 4.82 22.91 -26.14
N ALA A 75 3.51 22.74 -26.01
CA ALA A 75 2.80 21.46 -25.91
C ALA A 75 3.33 20.39 -26.89
N LYS A 76 3.97 19.35 -26.34
CA LYS A 76 4.40 18.15 -27.06
C LYS A 76 3.68 16.93 -26.46
N PRO A 77 3.49 15.83 -27.21
CA PRO A 77 2.90 14.58 -26.70
C PRO A 77 3.59 14.04 -25.43
N ARG A 78 4.84 14.45 -25.16
CA ARG A 78 5.58 14.13 -23.93
C ARG A 78 4.89 14.62 -22.65
N ASN A 79 4.12 15.70 -22.68
CA ASN A 79 3.45 16.24 -21.48
C ASN A 79 2.21 15.39 -21.09
N ILE A 80 1.54 14.77 -22.07
CA ILE A 80 0.41 13.86 -21.83
C ILE A 80 0.92 12.60 -21.13
N LEU A 81 2.03 12.02 -21.59
CA LEU A 81 2.60 10.86 -20.94
C LEU A 81 3.06 11.18 -19.51
N ALA A 82 3.64 12.36 -19.30
CA ALA A 82 4.02 12.83 -17.98
C ALA A 82 2.81 13.01 -17.06
N SER A 83 1.68 13.56 -17.53
CA SER A 83 0.48 13.72 -16.70
C SER A 83 -0.12 12.38 -16.28
N ILE A 84 -0.21 11.42 -17.20
CA ILE A 84 -0.67 10.06 -16.92
C ILE A 84 0.25 9.39 -15.90
N ALA A 85 1.57 9.50 -16.08
CA ALA A 85 2.54 8.92 -15.16
C ALA A 85 2.44 9.50 -13.75
N THR A 86 2.29 10.83 -13.62
CA THR A 86 2.19 11.49 -12.31
C THR A 86 0.86 11.14 -11.61
N LEU A 87 -0.26 11.08 -12.34
CA LEU A 87 -1.55 10.66 -11.80
C LEU A 87 -1.53 9.19 -11.36
N ALA A 88 -1.02 8.30 -12.20
CA ALA A 88 -0.88 6.88 -11.88
C ALA A 88 0.04 6.67 -10.66
N GLY A 89 1.19 7.38 -10.62
CA GLY A 89 2.11 7.34 -9.48
C GLY A 89 1.48 7.81 -8.19
N GLY A 90 0.74 8.92 -8.22
CA GLY A 90 -0.02 9.43 -7.06
C GLY A 90 -1.08 8.44 -6.58
N GLY A 91 -1.84 7.84 -7.50
CA GLY A 91 -2.84 6.82 -7.18
C GLY A 91 -2.23 5.57 -6.55
N LEU A 92 -1.12 5.06 -7.09
CA LEU A 92 -0.39 3.90 -6.55
C LEU A 92 0.15 4.18 -5.15
N LEU A 93 0.69 5.37 -4.90
CA LEU A 93 1.11 5.78 -3.54
C LEU A 93 -0.07 5.80 -2.58
N GLY A 94 -1.22 6.32 -3.00
CA GLY A 94 -2.44 6.31 -2.20
C GLY A 94 -2.88 4.90 -1.81
N LEU A 95 -2.88 3.97 -2.77
CA LEU A 95 -3.18 2.55 -2.54
C LEU A 95 -2.17 1.91 -1.57
N TYR A 96 -0.88 2.20 -1.72
CA TYR A 96 0.16 1.71 -0.82
C TYR A 96 -0.07 2.12 0.63
N PHE A 97 -0.40 3.39 0.89
CA PHE A 97 -0.70 3.86 2.24
C PHE A 97 -1.97 3.22 2.81
N SER A 98 -3.01 3.04 1.99
CA SER A 98 -4.23 2.34 2.40
C SER A 98 -3.93 0.89 2.79
N PHE A 99 -3.13 0.18 1.99
CA PHE A 99 -2.73 -1.20 2.27
C PHE A 99 -1.88 -1.30 3.54
N ARG A 100 -0.90 -0.41 3.70
CA ARG A 100 -0.07 -0.35 4.91
C ARG A 100 -0.89 -0.10 6.17
N ALA A 101 -1.85 0.82 6.14
CA ALA A 101 -2.73 1.09 7.26
C ALA A 101 -3.58 -0.14 7.61
N HIS A 102 -4.06 -0.87 6.60
CA HIS A 102 -4.81 -2.10 6.80
C HIS A 102 -3.95 -3.22 7.41
N LEU A 103 -2.72 -3.40 6.94
CA LEU A 103 -1.79 -4.35 7.56
C LEU A 103 -1.48 -4.00 9.02
N GLN A 104 -1.29 -2.71 9.31
CA GLN A 104 -1.06 -2.26 10.68
C GLN A 104 -2.27 -2.55 11.58
N PHE A 105 -3.49 -2.32 11.08
CA PHE A 105 -4.71 -2.69 11.79
C PHE A 105 -4.79 -4.20 12.06
N VAL A 106 -4.62 -5.03 11.02
CA VAL A 106 -4.66 -6.49 11.17
C VAL A 106 -3.60 -6.99 12.15
N ASN A 107 -2.41 -6.39 12.15
CA ASN A 107 -1.35 -6.73 13.09
C ASN A 107 -1.59 -6.24 14.52
N SER A 108 -2.47 -5.25 14.72
CA SER A 108 -2.87 -4.79 16.05
C SER A 108 -3.93 -5.67 16.71
N LEU A 109 -4.63 -6.53 15.95
CA LEU A 109 -5.66 -7.41 16.48
C LEU A 109 -5.07 -8.51 17.37
N HIS A 110 -5.64 -8.69 18.55
CA HIS A 110 -5.29 -9.73 19.51
C HIS A 110 -5.75 -11.10 19.01
N ASP A 111 -7.03 -11.23 18.65
CA ASP A 111 -7.57 -12.45 18.04
C ASP A 111 -8.05 -12.19 16.61
N ARG A 112 -7.12 -12.32 15.67
CA ARG A 112 -7.40 -12.21 14.23
C ARG A 112 -8.46 -13.22 13.78
N ALA A 113 -8.43 -14.45 14.28
CA ALA A 113 -9.35 -15.49 13.83
C ALA A 113 -10.79 -15.23 14.30
N GLY A 114 -10.95 -14.82 15.57
CA GLY A 114 -12.22 -14.37 16.13
C GLY A 114 -12.78 -13.16 15.38
N PHE A 115 -11.92 -12.18 15.06
CA PHE A 115 -12.33 -11.00 14.30
C PHE A 115 -12.85 -11.33 12.89
N TRP A 116 -12.17 -12.22 12.16
CA TRP A 116 -12.64 -12.67 10.85
C TRP A 116 -13.98 -13.39 10.93
N ARG A 117 -14.17 -14.23 11.95
CA ARG A 117 -15.44 -14.92 12.20
C ARG A 117 -16.56 -13.94 12.50
N ALA A 118 -16.29 -12.89 13.26
CA ALA A 118 -17.26 -11.83 13.52
C ALA A 118 -17.63 -11.07 12.25
N LEU A 119 -16.65 -10.74 11.37
CA LEU A 119 -16.96 -10.11 10.09
C LEU A 119 -17.83 -11.00 9.19
N GLU A 120 -17.62 -12.32 9.20
CA GLU A 120 -18.47 -13.28 8.51
C GLU A 120 -19.90 -13.28 9.07
N ASN A 121 -20.04 -13.29 10.41
CA ASN A 121 -21.34 -13.20 11.08
C ASN A 121 -22.06 -11.88 10.75
N VAL A 122 -21.33 -10.77 10.68
CA VAL A 122 -21.90 -9.48 10.27
C VAL A 122 -22.28 -9.48 8.79
N ASN A 123 -21.48 -10.10 7.93
CA ASN A 123 -21.78 -10.22 6.50
C ASN A 123 -23.05 -11.04 6.26
N THR A 124 -23.25 -12.13 6.99
CA THR A 124 -24.49 -12.92 6.92
C THR A 124 -25.69 -12.15 7.48
N LEU A 125 -25.49 -11.35 8.55
CA LEU A 125 -26.53 -10.51 9.13
C LEU A 125 -27.00 -9.39 8.19
N VAL A 126 -26.07 -8.67 7.57
CA VAL A 126 -26.37 -7.52 6.69
C VAL A 126 -26.73 -7.97 5.27
N GLY A 127 -26.12 -9.04 4.80
CA GLY A 127 -26.27 -9.55 3.45
C GLY A 127 -27.56 -10.33 3.20
N GLY A 128 -28.12 -10.93 4.24
CA GLY A 128 -29.22 -11.88 4.10
C GLY A 128 -28.78 -13.24 3.53
N PRO A 129 -29.72 -14.17 3.35
CA PRO A 129 -29.45 -15.60 3.12
C PRO A 129 -28.79 -15.95 1.78
N HIS A 130 -28.55 -14.97 0.90
CA HIS A 130 -28.01 -15.19 -0.44
C HIS A 130 -26.57 -14.70 -0.64
N ILE A 131 -25.95 -14.09 0.38
CA ILE A 131 -24.56 -13.66 0.26
C ILE A 131 -23.63 -14.83 0.55
N ARG A 132 -22.73 -15.08 -0.42
CA ARG A 132 -21.68 -16.09 -0.27
C ARG A 132 -20.81 -15.72 0.94
N PRO A 133 -20.41 -16.71 1.74
CA PRO A 133 -19.47 -16.45 2.81
C PRO A 133 -18.21 -15.83 2.22
N LEU A 134 -17.53 -14.96 2.98
CA LEU A 134 -16.35 -14.22 2.53
C LEU A 134 -15.15 -15.13 2.20
N GLY A 135 -15.29 -16.44 2.42
CA GLY A 135 -14.23 -17.42 2.21
C GLY A 135 -13.06 -17.19 3.18
N LEU A 136 -13.34 -16.56 4.33
CA LEU A 136 -12.34 -16.31 5.34
C LEU A 136 -12.00 -17.63 6.05
N PRO A 137 -10.71 -17.88 6.38
CA PRO A 137 -10.27 -19.05 7.12
C PRO A 137 -10.82 -18.94 8.53
N THR A 138 -12.03 -19.43 8.71
CA THR A 138 -12.56 -19.78 10.01
C THR A 138 -11.72 -20.96 10.47
N GLY A 139 -11.16 -20.88 11.69
CA GLY A 139 -10.09 -21.77 12.16
C GLY A 139 -10.34 -23.28 12.10
N ALA A 140 -11.50 -23.74 11.61
CA ALA A 140 -11.80 -25.13 11.29
C ALA A 140 -10.89 -25.74 10.20
N GLU A 141 -10.31 -24.94 9.29
CA GLU A 141 -9.41 -25.46 8.24
C GLU A 141 -7.93 -25.58 8.67
N ARG A 142 -7.58 -25.17 9.91
CA ARG A 142 -6.17 -25.16 10.35
C ARG A 142 -5.57 -26.55 10.57
N GLU A 143 -6.37 -27.61 10.63
CA GLU A 143 -5.85 -28.97 10.85
C GLU A 143 -5.33 -29.66 9.57
N SER A 144 -5.64 -29.17 8.37
CA SER A 144 -5.30 -29.86 7.11
C SER A 144 -4.29 -29.13 6.20
N THR A 145 -3.93 -27.87 6.49
CA THR A 145 -3.19 -27.03 5.52
C THR A 145 -1.83 -26.54 6.04
N GLN A 146 -1.16 -27.29 6.92
CA GLN A 146 0.16 -26.91 7.45
C GLN A 146 1.35 -27.17 6.50
N GLU A 147 1.11 -27.52 5.23
CA GLU A 147 2.19 -27.69 4.22
C GLU A 147 2.20 -26.66 3.07
N VAL A 148 1.24 -25.74 2.99
CA VAL A 148 1.17 -24.81 1.85
C VAL A 148 2.03 -23.56 2.07
N GLY A 149 3.32 -23.72 1.75
CA GLY A 149 4.02 -22.79 0.86
C GLY A 149 4.48 -21.46 1.44
N LYS A 150 5.74 -21.44 1.89
CA LYS A 150 6.57 -20.24 2.12
C LYS A 150 6.80 -19.36 0.86
N GLU A 151 6.22 -19.70 -0.29
CA GLU A 151 6.52 -19.05 -1.57
C GLU A 151 5.64 -17.85 -1.92
N ASP A 152 4.51 -17.66 -1.23
CA ASP A 152 3.47 -16.69 -1.63
C ASP A 152 3.69 -15.26 -1.07
N ILE A 153 4.77 -15.05 -0.32
CA ILE A 153 5.12 -13.74 0.26
C ILE A 153 6.16 -13.00 -0.61
N ARG A 154 6.41 -13.44 -1.85
CA ARG A 154 7.33 -12.76 -2.80
C ARG A 154 6.87 -11.33 -3.17
N TRP A 155 5.58 -11.00 -3.06
CA TRP A 155 5.09 -9.64 -3.31
C TRP A 155 5.50 -8.62 -2.24
N LEU A 156 5.76 -9.05 -0.99
CA LEU A 156 6.30 -8.15 0.04
C LEU A 156 7.77 -7.78 -0.26
N ASP A 157 8.54 -8.68 -0.89
CA ASP A 157 9.91 -8.37 -1.33
C ASP A 157 9.94 -7.35 -2.47
N PHE A 158 8.95 -7.37 -3.37
CA PHE A 158 8.79 -6.34 -4.41
C PHE A 158 8.65 -4.92 -3.82
N PHE A 159 7.95 -4.77 -2.69
CA PHE A 159 7.81 -3.49 -1.99
C PHE A 159 8.92 -3.20 -0.98
N ARG A 160 9.64 -4.22 -0.49
CA ARG A 160 10.83 -4.05 0.36
C ARG A 160 12.00 -3.43 -0.41
N ILE A 161 12.09 -3.70 -1.71
CA ILE A 161 13.13 -3.15 -2.61
C ILE A 161 12.95 -1.63 -2.84
N SER A 162 11.74 -1.08 -2.71
CA SER A 162 11.50 0.35 -2.98
C SER A 162 11.71 1.27 -1.77
N ASN A 163 12.07 0.73 -0.60
CA ASN A 163 12.08 1.45 0.67
C ASN A 163 13.49 1.56 1.28
N ASP A 164 14.53 1.45 0.46
CA ASP A 164 15.92 1.72 0.84
C ASP A 164 16.36 3.10 0.29
N PRO A 165 16.00 4.22 0.97
CA PRO A 165 16.38 5.57 0.55
C PRO A 165 17.89 5.86 0.69
N MET A 166 18.72 4.87 1.07
CA MET A 166 20.13 5.04 1.42
C MET A 166 21.12 4.32 0.48
N ARG A 167 20.69 3.82 -0.68
CA ARG A 167 21.59 3.12 -1.62
C ARG A 167 21.72 3.73 -3.02
N SER A 168 21.41 5.02 -3.16
CA SER A 168 21.65 5.81 -4.39
C SER A 168 22.72 6.90 -4.22
N GLY A 169 23.70 6.71 -3.34
CA GLY A 169 24.69 7.74 -2.99
C GLY A 169 26.16 7.39 -3.21
N LYS A 170 26.51 6.26 -3.85
CA LYS A 170 27.93 5.85 -3.99
C LYS A 170 28.26 5.16 -5.30
N ILE A 171 27.92 5.74 -6.45
CA ILE A 171 28.58 5.38 -7.72
C ILE A 171 28.67 6.65 -8.58
N PHE A 172 29.62 7.54 -8.31
CA PHE A 172 30.19 8.51 -9.29
C PHE A 172 31.21 9.40 -8.55
N ALA A 173 32.33 8.83 -8.12
CA ALA A 173 33.50 9.59 -7.69
C ALA A 173 34.76 8.71 -7.80
N ALA A 174 35.14 8.33 -9.02
CA ALA A 174 36.46 7.77 -9.32
C ALA A 174 36.67 7.64 -10.84
N ARG A 175 36.70 8.76 -11.59
CA ARG A 175 37.38 8.78 -12.89
C ARG A 175 37.61 10.22 -13.34
N GLY A 176 38.86 10.67 -13.32
CA GLY A 176 39.22 11.88 -14.06
C GLY A 176 40.43 12.66 -13.60
N ASP A 177 41.50 12.03 -13.08
CA ASP A 177 42.79 12.71 -12.96
C ASP A 177 43.88 11.91 -13.70
N HIS A 178 44.75 12.65 -14.38
CA HIS A 178 45.95 12.25 -15.14
C HIS A 178 45.77 11.99 -16.66
N ASN A 179 45.44 13.06 -17.39
CA ASN A 179 46.00 13.27 -18.73
C ASN A 179 47.17 14.25 -18.61
N THR A 180 48.35 13.72 -18.29
CA THR A 180 49.61 14.46 -18.36
C THR A 180 50.01 14.51 -19.83
N VAL A 181 49.87 15.66 -20.47
CA VAL A 181 50.40 15.93 -21.81
C VAL A 181 51.93 16.04 -21.67
N PRO A 182 52.74 15.19 -22.34
CA PRO A 182 54.18 15.37 -22.36
C PRO A 182 54.54 16.65 -23.12
N ALA A 183 55.44 17.46 -22.55
CA ALA A 183 55.96 18.66 -23.17
C ALA A 183 56.71 18.33 -24.48
N PRO A 184 56.63 19.20 -25.51
CA PRO A 184 57.38 19.01 -26.75
C PRO A 184 58.89 19.15 -26.51
N ASP A 185 59.65 18.22 -27.09
CA ASP A 185 61.11 18.17 -27.10
C ASP A 185 61.67 19.27 -28.02
N PRO A 186 62.51 20.20 -27.53
CA PRO A 186 63.03 21.32 -28.33
C PRO A 186 64.26 20.97 -29.22
N SER A 187 64.59 19.69 -29.42
CA SER A 187 65.87 19.31 -30.05
C SER A 187 65.87 19.06 -31.58
N SER A 188 64.78 19.28 -32.32
CA SER A 188 64.81 19.17 -33.79
C SER A 188 65.06 20.52 -34.47
N THR A 189 66.27 21.05 -34.29
CA THR A 189 66.83 22.15 -35.11
C THR A 189 68.21 21.72 -35.58
N GLU A 190 68.33 21.26 -36.83
CA GLU A 190 69.56 21.01 -37.61
C GLU A 190 69.10 20.21 -38.85
N THR A 191 69.45 20.47 -40.09
CA THR A 191 70.13 21.55 -40.84
C THR A 191 69.79 21.27 -42.31
#